data_AF-A0A093DFJ6-F1
#
_entry.id   AF-A0A093DFJ6-F1
#
_cell.length_a   1.000
_cell.length_b   1.000
_cell.length_c   1.000
_cell.angle_alpha   90.00
_cell.angle_beta   90.00
_cell.angle_gamma   90.00
#
_symmetry.space_group_name_H-M   'P 1'
#
loop_
_entity.id
_entity.type
_entity.pdbx_description
1 polymer ?
#
loop_
_entity_poly.entity_id
_entity_poly.type
_entity_poly.pdbx_seq_one_letter_code
_entity_poly.pdbx_strand_id
1 'polypeptide(L)' 'PADVAIQLTFLRLMSTEASQNITYHCKNSVAYMDKDTGNLKKALLLQGANEIEIRAEGNSRFTYGVTEDGCT' A
#
# COMPACT_ATOMS: atom_id res chain seq x y z
N PRO A 1 3.56 23.68 -0.51
CA PRO A 1 3.13 22.50 -1.30
C PRO A 1 4.14 22.11 -2.39
N ALA A 2 4.55 23.06 -3.24
CA ALA A 2 5.60 22.85 -4.25
C ALA A 2 6.96 22.49 -3.61
N ASP A 3 7.32 23.16 -2.52
CA ASP A 3 8.60 22.94 -1.85
C ASP A 3 8.74 21.51 -1.31
N VAL A 4 7.67 20.92 -0.77
CA VAL A 4 7.66 19.53 -0.28
C VAL A 4 7.86 18.53 -1.43
N ALA A 5 7.24 18.78 -2.58
CA ALA A 5 7.42 17.94 -3.77
C ALA A 5 8.87 18.00 -4.30
N ILE A 6 9.50 19.17 -4.26
CA ILE A 6 10.92 19.33 -4.64
C ILE A 6 11.80 18.52 -3.69
N GLN A 7 11.63 18.67 -2.38
CA GLN A 7 12.45 17.95 -1.40
C GLN A 7 12.33 16.42 -1.53
N LEU A 8 11.10 15.90 -1.75
CA LEU A 8 10.88 14.46 -1.99
C LEU A 8 11.51 13.98 -3.30
N THR A 9 11.60 14.84 -4.32
CA THR A 9 12.25 14.49 -5.58
C THR A 9 13.75 14.29 -5.41
N PHE A 10 14.43 15.20 -4.69
CA PHE A 10 15.84 15.04 -4.37
C PHE A 10 16.10 13.82 -3.49
N LEU A 11 15.24 13.55 -2.50
CA LEU A 11 15.35 12.35 -1.67
C LEU A 11 15.31 11.07 -2.51
N ARG A 12 14.39 10.98 -3.49
CA ARG A 12 14.30 9.86 -4.42
C ARG A 12 15.53 9.71 -5.30
N LEU A 13 16.11 10.81 -5.78
CA LEU A 13 17.31 10.78 -6.62
C LEU A 13 18.55 10.28 -5.85
N MET A 14 18.62 10.60 -4.55
CA MET A 14 19.77 10.29 -3.70
C MET A 14 19.66 8.95 -2.95
N SER A 15 18.54 8.24 -3.09
CA SER A 15 18.26 6.98 -2.38
C SER A 15 18.15 5.80 -3.35
N THR A 16 18.60 4.62 -2.93
CA THR A 16 18.51 3.39 -3.75
C THR A 16 17.21 2.61 -3.52
N GLU A 17 16.55 2.84 -2.39
CA GLU A 17 15.32 2.16 -1.98
C GLU A 17 14.44 3.06 -1.10
N ALA A 18 13.16 2.70 -0.96
CA ALA A 18 12.22 3.36 -0.06
C ALA A 18 11.23 2.33 0.51
N SER A 19 10.79 2.54 1.74
CA SER A 19 9.75 1.73 2.39
C SER A 19 8.76 2.64 3.14
N GLN A 20 7.51 2.20 3.24
CA GLN A 20 6.44 2.92 3.93
C GLN A 20 5.47 1.91 4.54
N ASN A 21 5.18 2.06 5.83
CA ASN A 21 4.14 1.29 6.52
C ASN A 21 2.89 2.15 6.68
N ILE A 22 1.72 1.56 6.45
CA ILE A 22 0.42 2.20 6.61
C ILE A 22 -0.45 1.29 7.47
N THR A 23 -1.14 1.87 8.44
CA THR A 23 -2.12 1.15 9.28
C THR A 23 -3.53 1.57 8.86
N TYR A 24 -4.37 0.61 8.52
CA TYR A 24 -5.78 0.82 8.24
C TYR A 24 -6.62 0.48 9.48
N HIS A 25 -7.32 1.48 10.03
CA HIS A 25 -8.26 1.25 11.13
C HIS A 25 -9.63 0.87 10.56
N CYS A 26 -10.13 -0.30 10.94
CA CYS A 26 -11.36 -0.85 10.39
C CYS A 26 -12.46 -1.03 11.44
N LYS A 27 -13.71 -0.98 10.98
CA LYS A 27 -14.90 -1.43 11.70
C LYS A 27 -15.91 -1.93 10.66
N ASN A 28 -16.26 -3.22 10.70
CA ASN A 28 -17.12 -3.87 9.69
C ASN A 28 -16.62 -3.65 8.24
N SER A 29 -15.31 -3.65 8.04
CA SER A 29 -14.68 -3.40 6.75
C SER A 29 -13.46 -4.30 6.61
N VAL A 30 -13.43 -5.10 5.55
CA VAL A 30 -12.29 -5.97 5.21
C VAL A 30 -11.15 -5.11 4.68
N ALA A 31 -9.92 -5.37 5.11
CA ALA A 31 -8.74 -4.63 4.66
C ALA A 31 -7.83 -5.45 3.72
N TYR A 32 -7.72 -6.75 3.93
CA TYR A 32 -6.85 -7.62 3.15
C TYR A 32 -7.50 -8.99 2.87
N MET A 33 -7.47 -9.92 3.82
CA MET A 33 -8.10 -11.24 3.66
C MET A 33 -9.58 -11.18 4.02
N ASP A 34 -10.48 -11.59 3.14
CA ASP A 34 -11.88 -11.78 3.49
C ASP A 34 -12.06 -13.18 4.13
N LYS A 35 -12.43 -13.24 5.41
CA LYS A 35 -12.55 -14.49 6.15
C LYS A 35 -13.69 -15.38 5.66
N ASP A 36 -14.79 -14.79 5.19
CA ASP A 36 -15.96 -15.53 4.74
C ASP A 36 -15.70 -16.26 3.42
N THR A 37 -14.86 -15.67 2.57
CA THR A 37 -14.59 -16.17 1.21
C THR A 37 -13.17 -16.72 1.03
N GLY A 38 -12.27 -16.52 1.98
CA GLY A 38 -10.90 -17.02 1.98
C GLY A 38 -10.02 -16.47 0.86
N ASN A 39 -10.30 -15.26 0.36
CA ASN A 39 -9.55 -14.65 -0.74
C ASN A 39 -9.29 -13.15 -0.52
N LEU A 40 -8.44 -12.56 -1.37
CA LEU A 40 -7.97 -11.17 -1.27
C LEU A 40 -8.74 -10.20 -2.18
N LYS A 41 -9.90 -10.58 -2.72
CA LYS A 41 -10.62 -9.75 -3.71
C LYS A 41 -11.17 -8.44 -3.14
N LYS A 42 -11.31 -8.36 -1.81
CA LYS A 42 -11.74 -7.14 -1.09
C LYS A 42 -10.57 -6.36 -0.47
N ALA A 43 -9.33 -6.76 -0.76
CA ALA A 43 -8.17 -6.08 -0.22
C ALA A 43 -8.08 -4.62 -0.70
N LEU A 44 -7.55 -3.76 0.16
CA LEU A 44 -7.38 -2.34 -0.14
C LEU A 44 -6.39 -2.12 -1.28
N LEU A 45 -6.58 -1.00 -1.97
CA LEU A 45 -5.70 -0.52 -3.04
C LEU A 45 -4.94 0.69 -2.52
N LEU A 46 -3.63 0.74 -2.75
CA LEU A 46 -2.78 1.86 -2.36
C LEU A 46 -2.31 2.59 -3.61
N GLN A 47 -2.47 3.92 -3.64
CA GLN A 47 -2.03 4.73 -4.77
C GLN A 47 -0.63 5.28 -4.51
N GLY A 48 0.32 4.92 -5.36
CA GLY A 48 1.66 5.48 -5.36
C GLY A 48 1.69 6.93 -5.85
N ALA A 49 2.75 7.65 -5.50
CA ALA A 49 2.94 9.05 -5.91
C ALA A 49 3.21 9.24 -7.42
N ASN A 50 3.37 8.16 -8.17
CA ASN A 50 3.55 8.10 -9.62
C ASN A 50 2.34 7.48 -10.33
N GLU A 51 1.16 7.55 -9.69
CA GLU A 51 -0.11 7.03 -10.21
C GLU A 51 -0.19 5.50 -10.37
N ILE A 52 0.87 4.78 -9.97
CA ILE A 52 0.88 3.32 -9.95
C ILE A 52 0.11 2.83 -8.73
N GLU A 53 -0.80 1.89 -8.97
CA GLU A 53 -1.54 1.21 -7.92
C GLU A 53 -0.75 0.02 -7.37
N ILE A 54 -0.68 -0.08 -6.05
CA ILE A 54 -0.06 -1.17 -5.30
C ILE A 54 -1.19 -2.02 -4.71
N ARG A 55 -1.18 -3.32 -5.00
CA ARG A 55 -2.30 -4.24 -4.79
C ARG A 55 -1.91 -5.40 -3.86
N ALA A 56 -2.89 -6.19 -3.42
CA ALA A 56 -2.64 -7.44 -2.69
C ALA A 56 -2.15 -8.58 -3.60
N GLU A 57 -2.65 -8.63 -4.84
CA GLU A 57 -2.35 -9.68 -5.83
C GLU A 57 -2.04 -9.06 -7.19
N GLY A 58 -1.30 -9.78 -8.04
CA GLY A 58 -0.96 -9.36 -9.40
C GLY A 58 0.54 -9.40 -9.67
N ASN A 59 1.05 -8.37 -10.38
CA ASN A 59 2.47 -8.25 -10.65
C ASN A 59 3.24 -8.05 -9.34
N SER A 60 4.14 -8.98 -9.01
CA SER A 60 4.87 -9.01 -7.73
C SER A 60 5.75 -7.78 -7.46
N ARG A 61 6.08 -6.98 -8.48
CA ARG A 61 6.76 -5.69 -8.28
C ARG A 61 5.86 -4.59 -7.70
N PHE A 62 4.54 -4.78 -7.73
CA PHE A 62 3.53 -3.82 -7.27
C PHE A 62 2.57 -4.44 -6.25
N THR A 63 3.02 -5.46 -5.53
CA THR A 63 2.28 -6.06 -4.42
C THR A 63 2.81 -5.58 -3.07
N TYR A 64 1.93 -5.21 -2.14
CA TYR A 64 2.33 -4.86 -0.78
C TYR A 64 2.37 -6.10 0.13
N GLY A 65 3.19 -6.04 1.18
CA GLY A 65 3.22 -7.02 2.25
C GLY A 65 2.33 -6.60 3.42
N VAL A 66 1.76 -7.58 4.13
CA VAL A 66 0.97 -7.36 5.34
C VAL A 66 1.71 -7.96 6.53
N THR A 67 1.92 -7.15 7.56
CA THR A 67 2.60 -7.57 8.79
C THR A 67 1.62 -8.13 9.82
N GLU A 68 0.42 -7.57 9.91
CA GLU A 68 -0.67 -7.99 10.79
C GLU A 68 -2.02 -7.70 10.12
N ASP A 69 -2.96 -8.65 10.18
CA ASP A 69 -4.33 -8.48 9.66
C ASP A 69 -5.37 -8.78 10.75
N GLY A 70 -6.03 -7.72 11.24
CA GLY A 70 -7.14 -7.79 12.19
C GLY A 70 -8.50 -7.45 11.57
N CYS A 71 -8.57 -7.27 10.25
CA CYS A 71 -9.71 -6.74 9.51
C CYS A 71 -10.17 -7.76 8.46
N THR A 72 -10.42 -9.00 8.90
CA THR A 72 -10.75 -10.14 8.04
C THR A 72 -12.23 -10.42 7.90
#